data_AF-A0A6J2FIF4-F1
#
_entry.id   AF-A0A6J2FIF4-F1
#
_cell.length_a   1.000
_cell.length_b   1.000
_cell.length_c   1.000
_cell.angle_alpha   90.00
_cell.angle_beta   90.00
_cell.angle_gamma   90.00
#
_symmetry.space_group_name_H-M   'P 1'
#
loop_
_entity.id
_entity.type
_entity.pdbx_description
1 polymer ?
#
loop_
_entity_poly.entity_id
_entity_poly.type
_entity_poly.pdbx_seq_one_letter_code
_entity_poly.pdbx_strand_id
1 'polypeptide(L)'
;MAALQTDSGSRPAAGARFFCTAGRGLEPFLMREVRARLAATQVEYISGKVFFTTCSDLNMLKKLKSAERLFLLIKKQFPLNVSSVSKGKIFNEMQRLVNDDPESWMSAISIWKNLLELDAKKDKLSQRDANPLKRKVEENDITNPKKLKTEQMQELQESRQCQLEKQMEEETVEQDFLTNREKSQEAFQNDVVKAVDTPDQKDLTFRVSCRCSGAIAKTFTGQEVGRVIGIALMKQYGWKADLRNPNLEIFIHLNDIYSVVGIPVFRVPLASRAYIKTAGLRSTIAWAMASLAEIKAGAFVLDPMCGLGTILLEAAKEWPNCHCPQRVSILLFLTFHLGRSLS
;
A
#
# COMPACT_ATOMS: atom_id res chain seq x y z
N MET A 1 -10.44 -55.63 -11.14
CA MET A 1 -10.18 -54.79 -9.96
C MET A 1 -8.72 -54.37 -10.01
N ALA A 2 -8.44 -53.11 -10.32
CA ALA A 2 -7.10 -52.55 -10.27
C ALA A 2 -7.15 -51.34 -9.34
N ALA A 3 -6.43 -51.45 -8.22
CA ALA A 3 -6.35 -50.41 -7.19
C ALA A 3 -5.47 -49.27 -7.70
N LEU A 4 -6.06 -48.07 -7.83
CA LEU A 4 -5.36 -46.82 -8.06
C LEU A 4 -4.63 -46.42 -6.78
N GLN A 5 -3.30 -46.38 -6.86
CA GLN A 5 -2.46 -45.78 -5.83
C GLN A 5 -2.77 -44.28 -5.76
N THR A 6 -3.22 -43.83 -4.59
CA THR A 6 -3.38 -42.43 -4.25
C THR A 6 -1.99 -41.81 -4.10
N ASP A 7 -1.61 -41.00 -5.08
CA ASP A 7 -0.41 -40.17 -5.03
C ASP A 7 -0.58 -39.13 -3.91
N SER A 8 0.17 -39.32 -2.82
CA SER A 8 0.20 -38.41 -1.68
C SER A 8 0.97 -37.16 -2.07
N GLY A 9 0.27 -36.21 -2.69
CA GLY A 9 0.81 -34.91 -3.08
C GLY A 9 1.45 -34.20 -1.90
N SER A 10 2.77 -34.06 -1.97
CA SER A 10 3.58 -33.24 -1.07
C SER A 10 2.98 -31.84 -0.95
N ARG A 11 2.57 -31.44 0.26
CA ARG A 11 2.20 -30.06 0.58
C ARG A 11 3.32 -29.13 0.10
N PRO A 12 3.06 -28.17 -0.82
CA PRO A 12 4.08 -27.20 -1.19
C PRO A 12 4.45 -26.39 0.06
N ALA A 13 5.75 -26.13 0.25
CA ALA A 13 6.27 -25.30 1.35
C ALA A 13 5.39 -24.04 1.50
N ALA A 14 4.85 -23.82 2.69
CA ALA A 14 3.75 -22.89 2.94
C ALA A 14 4.18 -21.44 2.71
N GLY A 15 4.11 -20.98 1.45
CA GLY A 15 4.33 -19.59 1.09
C GLY A 15 3.26 -18.68 1.66
N ALA A 16 3.62 -17.43 1.93
CA ALA A 16 2.66 -16.42 2.35
C ALA A 16 1.78 -16.01 1.17
N ARG A 17 0.49 -15.73 1.45
CA ARG A 17 -0.46 -15.28 0.43
C ARG A 17 -0.55 -13.77 0.43
N PHE A 18 -0.44 -13.19 -0.75
CA PHE A 18 -0.44 -11.74 -0.97
C PHE A 18 -1.54 -11.37 -1.95
N PHE A 19 -1.86 -10.07 -1.97
CA PHE A 19 -2.54 -9.48 -3.11
C PHE A 19 -1.98 -8.09 -3.41
N CYS A 20 -2.07 -7.73 -4.68
CA CYS A 20 -1.68 -6.42 -5.19
C CYS A 20 -2.89 -5.74 -5.80
N THR A 21 -3.00 -4.43 -5.63
CA THR A 21 -3.91 -3.62 -6.44
C THR A 21 -3.25 -3.28 -7.77
N ALA A 22 -4.03 -3.25 -8.84
CA ALA A 22 -3.60 -2.87 -10.18
C ALA A 22 -4.61 -1.90 -10.80
N GLY A 23 -4.13 -1.06 -11.72
CA GLY A 23 -5.01 -0.30 -12.59
C GLY A 23 -5.86 -1.25 -13.45
N ARG A 24 -7.09 -0.84 -13.79
CA ARG A 24 -7.96 -1.65 -14.65
C ARG A 24 -7.28 -1.92 -15.99
N GLY A 25 -7.24 -3.18 -16.40
CA GLY A 25 -6.55 -3.64 -17.61
C GLY A 25 -5.07 -3.98 -17.41
N LEU A 26 -4.46 -3.64 -16.26
CA LEU A 26 -3.07 -3.98 -15.95
C LEU A 26 -2.91 -5.30 -15.18
N GLU A 27 -4.01 -5.95 -14.81
CA GLU A 27 -3.99 -7.23 -14.10
C GLU A 27 -3.20 -8.31 -14.84
N PRO A 28 -3.31 -8.46 -16.19
CA PRO A 28 -2.52 -9.44 -16.92
C PRO A 28 -1.00 -9.19 -16.85
N PHE A 29 -0.57 -7.93 -16.87
CA PHE A 29 0.85 -7.57 -16.73
C PHE A 29 1.37 -7.97 -15.36
N LEU A 30 0.58 -7.68 -14.32
CA LEU A 30 0.92 -8.04 -12.95
C LEU A 30 0.94 -9.55 -12.73
N MET A 31 -0.03 -10.27 -13.28
CA MET A 31 -0.04 -11.73 -13.25
C MET A 31 1.19 -12.35 -13.92
N ARG A 32 1.65 -11.79 -15.04
CA ARG A 32 2.90 -12.24 -15.70
C ARG A 32 4.11 -11.89 -14.85
N GLU A 33 4.16 -10.68 -14.31
CA GLU A 33 5.28 -10.20 -13.51
C GLU A 33 5.47 -11.02 -12.22
N VAL A 34 4.40 -11.30 -11.46
CA VAL A 34 4.52 -12.10 -10.22
C VAL A 34 4.94 -13.53 -10.50
N ARG A 35 4.48 -14.13 -11.60
CA ARG A 35 4.92 -15.48 -12.00
C ARG A 35 6.39 -15.49 -12.38
N ALA A 36 6.83 -14.51 -13.18
CA ALA A 36 8.19 -14.44 -13.68
C ALA A 36 9.21 -14.04 -12.59
N ARG A 37 8.89 -13.05 -11.74
CA ARG A 37 9.83 -12.49 -10.77
C ARG A 37 9.79 -13.15 -9.40
N LEU A 38 8.63 -13.65 -8.99
CA LEU A 38 8.41 -14.17 -7.63
C LEU A 38 8.13 -15.67 -7.61
N ALA A 39 8.24 -16.35 -8.75
CA ALA A 39 7.84 -17.75 -8.92
C ALA A 39 6.45 -18.04 -8.29
N ALA A 40 5.54 -17.08 -8.42
CA ALA A 40 4.31 -17.09 -7.65
C ALA A 40 3.36 -18.21 -8.12
N THR A 41 2.75 -18.89 -7.15
CA THR A 41 1.75 -19.95 -7.35
C THR A 41 0.35 -19.45 -6.96
N GLN A 42 -0.69 -20.22 -7.29
CA GLN A 42 -2.09 -19.86 -6.97
C GLN A 42 -2.48 -18.44 -7.42
N VAL A 43 -2.00 -18.04 -8.61
CA VAL A 43 -2.20 -16.69 -9.14
C VAL A 43 -3.60 -16.57 -9.73
N GLU A 44 -4.43 -15.73 -9.12
CA GLU A 44 -5.79 -15.41 -9.53
C GLU A 44 -5.98 -13.89 -9.59
N TYR A 45 -6.90 -13.40 -10.40
CA TYR A 45 -7.22 -11.98 -10.42
C TYR A 45 -8.73 -11.75 -10.34
N ILE A 46 -9.10 -10.63 -9.73
CA ILE A 46 -10.46 -10.09 -9.73
C ILE A 46 -10.32 -8.60 -9.99
N SER A 47 -11.12 -8.03 -10.89
CA SER A 47 -11.09 -6.63 -11.34
C SER A 47 -10.34 -5.67 -10.37
N GLY A 48 -9.15 -5.22 -10.78
CA GLY A 48 -8.28 -4.31 -10.05
C GLY A 48 -7.41 -4.94 -8.95
N LYS A 49 -7.40 -6.26 -8.77
CA LYS A 49 -6.57 -7.00 -7.80
C LYS A 49 -6.04 -8.32 -8.35
N VAL A 50 -4.80 -8.64 -8.01
CA VAL A 50 -4.17 -9.95 -8.29
C VAL A 50 -3.76 -10.56 -6.96
N PHE A 51 -4.18 -11.80 -6.70
CA PHE A 51 -3.84 -12.59 -5.53
C PHE A 51 -2.84 -13.69 -5.94
N PHE A 52 -1.89 -13.99 -5.07
CA PHE A 52 -0.85 -14.96 -5.36
C PHE A 52 -0.16 -15.45 -4.08
N THR A 53 0.47 -16.61 -4.15
CA THR A 53 1.26 -17.19 -3.06
C THR A 53 2.73 -17.22 -3.48
N THR A 54 3.64 -16.79 -2.60
CA THR A 54 5.08 -16.82 -2.85
C THR A 54 5.89 -16.96 -1.56
N CYS A 55 7.11 -17.49 -1.67
CA CYS A 55 8.13 -17.52 -0.62
C CYS A 55 9.23 -16.47 -0.85
N SER A 56 9.05 -15.56 -1.83
CA SER A 56 10.03 -14.52 -2.14
C SER A 56 10.22 -13.53 -0.99
N ASP A 57 11.43 -12.95 -0.91
CA ASP A 57 11.77 -11.96 0.10
C ASP A 57 11.16 -10.57 -0.20
N LEU A 58 11.22 -9.67 0.79
CA LEU A 58 10.75 -8.29 0.64
C LEU A 58 11.46 -7.52 -0.48
N ASN A 59 12.72 -7.84 -0.77
CA ASN A 59 13.48 -7.14 -1.80
C ASN A 59 12.93 -7.47 -3.19
N MET A 60 12.55 -8.71 -3.44
CA MET A 60 11.91 -9.10 -4.71
C MET A 60 10.49 -8.55 -4.79
N LEU A 61 9.73 -8.56 -3.70
CA LEU A 61 8.38 -7.97 -3.64
C LEU A 61 8.41 -6.45 -3.94
N LYS A 62 9.41 -5.72 -3.45
CA LYS A 62 9.59 -4.28 -3.69
C LYS A 62 9.92 -3.95 -5.14
N LYS A 63 10.46 -4.91 -5.91
CA LYS A 63 10.82 -4.73 -7.33
C LYS A 63 9.63 -4.81 -8.28
N LEU A 64 8.42 -5.15 -7.81
CA LEU A 64 7.25 -5.20 -8.67
C LEU A 64 6.95 -3.83 -9.31
N LYS A 65 6.73 -3.84 -10.62
CA LYS A 65 6.64 -2.66 -11.48
C LYS A 65 5.22 -2.34 -11.94
N SER A 66 4.42 -3.36 -12.15
CA SER A 66 3.02 -3.24 -12.57
C SER A 66 2.03 -3.13 -11.40
N ALA A 67 2.45 -3.48 -10.18
CA ALA A 67 1.65 -3.38 -8.96
C ALA A 67 1.53 -1.94 -8.45
N GLU A 68 0.35 -1.55 -7.97
CA GLU A 68 0.15 -0.25 -7.30
C GLU A 68 0.48 -0.30 -5.81
N ARG A 69 -0.16 -1.21 -5.07
CA ARG A 69 0.06 -1.45 -3.64
C ARG A 69 0.07 -2.94 -3.38
N LEU A 70 0.94 -3.39 -2.48
CA LEU A 70 1.08 -4.78 -2.05
C LEU A 70 0.56 -4.96 -0.63
N PHE A 71 -0.17 -6.04 -0.42
CA PHE A 71 -0.77 -6.41 0.85
C PHE A 71 -0.51 -7.89 1.15
N LEU A 72 -0.23 -8.20 2.42
CA LEU A 72 -0.30 -9.55 2.95
C LEU A 72 -1.79 -9.90 3.16
N LEU A 73 -2.24 -11.00 2.59
CA LEU A 73 -3.64 -11.42 2.70
C LEU A 73 -3.88 -12.07 4.07
N ILE A 74 -4.86 -11.56 4.81
CA ILE A 74 -5.37 -12.21 6.02
C ILE A 74 -6.53 -13.12 5.62
N LYS A 75 -7.53 -12.54 4.96
CA LYS A 75 -8.77 -13.24 4.64
C LYS A 75 -9.37 -12.75 3.34
N LYS A 76 -9.87 -13.68 2.53
CA LYS A 76 -10.68 -13.43 1.33
C LYS A 76 -11.92 -14.29 1.42
N GLN A 77 -13.10 -13.68 1.34
CA GLN A 77 -14.38 -14.39 1.39
C GLN A 77 -15.40 -13.78 0.42
N PHE A 78 -16.53 -14.47 0.30
CA PHE A 78 -17.70 -14.02 -0.46
C PHE A 78 -18.21 -12.64 0.02
N PRO A 79 -18.92 -11.89 -0.85
CA PRO A 79 -19.42 -10.57 -0.50
C PRO A 79 -20.45 -10.66 0.63
N LEU A 80 -20.55 -9.61 1.45
CA LEU A 80 -21.58 -9.53 2.48
C LEU A 80 -22.96 -9.42 1.81
N ASN A 81 -23.95 -10.15 2.32
CA ASN A 81 -25.30 -10.08 1.78
C ASN A 81 -26.01 -8.80 2.26
N VAL A 82 -26.12 -7.81 1.36
CA VAL A 82 -26.72 -6.50 1.65
C VAL A 82 -28.20 -6.42 1.21
N SER A 83 -28.72 -7.37 0.43
CA SER A 83 -29.93 -7.14 -0.39
C SER A 83 -31.28 -7.23 0.32
N SER A 84 -31.36 -7.46 1.64
CA SER A 84 -32.64 -7.40 2.40
C SER A 84 -32.47 -7.41 3.93
N VAL A 85 -31.27 -7.08 4.41
CA VAL A 85 -30.84 -7.43 5.76
C VAL A 85 -30.74 -6.16 6.62
N SER A 86 -31.28 -6.18 7.85
CA SER A 86 -31.19 -5.05 8.79
C SER A 86 -29.72 -4.67 9.04
N LYS A 87 -29.44 -3.37 9.22
CA LYS A 87 -28.07 -2.87 9.46
C LYS A 87 -27.33 -3.66 10.55
N GLY A 88 -28.03 -4.08 11.60
CA GLY A 88 -27.49 -4.90 12.70
C GLY A 88 -26.92 -6.25 12.26
N LYS A 89 -27.59 -6.98 11.36
CA LYS A 89 -27.09 -8.26 10.85
C LYS A 89 -25.83 -8.07 9.99
N ILE A 90 -25.75 -6.98 9.23
CA ILE A 90 -24.54 -6.66 8.45
C ILE A 90 -23.38 -6.30 9.39
N PHE A 91 -23.64 -5.59 10.48
CA PHE A 91 -22.62 -5.33 11.51
C PHE A 91 -22.11 -6.63 12.15
N ASN A 92 -22.99 -7.58 12.44
CA ASN A 92 -22.57 -8.88 12.96
C ASN A 92 -21.67 -9.61 11.95
N GLU A 93 -22.03 -9.62 10.66
CA GLU A 93 -21.17 -10.20 9.62
C GLU A 93 -19.81 -9.49 9.50
N MET A 94 -19.78 -8.16 9.67
CA MET A 94 -18.52 -7.41 9.75
C MET A 94 -17.68 -7.85 10.96
N GLN A 95 -18.29 -8.02 12.14
CA GLN A 95 -17.57 -8.49 13.33
C GLN A 95 -17.05 -9.92 13.15
N ARG A 96 -17.79 -10.78 12.45
CA ARG A 96 -17.39 -12.15 12.09
C ARG A 96 -16.17 -12.21 11.17
N LEU A 97 -15.91 -11.18 10.35
CA LEU A 97 -14.64 -11.08 9.59
C LEU A 97 -13.41 -11.15 10.51
N VAL A 98 -13.54 -10.62 11.72
CA VAL A 98 -12.47 -10.62 12.73
C VAL A 98 -12.54 -11.85 13.62
N ASN A 99 -13.74 -12.20 14.09
CA ASN A 99 -13.92 -13.17 15.16
C ASN A 99 -13.90 -14.64 14.69
N ASP A 100 -14.34 -14.95 13.46
CA ASP A 100 -14.54 -16.34 13.02
C ASP A 100 -13.22 -17.10 12.79
N ASP A 101 -12.09 -16.42 12.63
CA ASP A 101 -10.82 -17.06 12.28
C ASP A 101 -9.60 -16.36 12.94
N PRO A 102 -9.42 -16.49 14.27
CA PRO A 102 -8.31 -15.84 14.97
C PRO A 102 -6.94 -16.37 14.53
N GLU A 103 -6.85 -17.64 14.11
CA GLU A 103 -5.59 -18.26 13.70
C GLU A 103 -4.99 -17.60 12.46
N SER A 104 -5.80 -17.31 11.44
CA SER A 104 -5.34 -16.60 10.24
C SER A 104 -4.83 -15.18 10.56
N TRP A 105 -5.49 -14.47 11.47
CA TRP A 105 -5.01 -13.17 11.94
C TRP A 105 -3.66 -13.28 12.64
N MET A 106 -3.52 -14.19 13.58
CA MET A 106 -2.28 -14.39 14.33
C MET A 106 -1.12 -14.83 13.43
N SER A 107 -1.39 -15.74 12.50
CA SER A 107 -0.43 -16.18 11.49
C SER A 107 0.03 -15.02 10.60
N ALA A 108 -0.91 -14.23 10.08
CA ALA A 108 -0.59 -13.08 9.24
C ALA A 108 0.20 -11.99 9.99
N ILE A 109 -0.10 -11.75 11.27
CA ILE A 109 0.64 -10.79 12.10
C ILE A 109 2.06 -11.28 12.35
N SER A 110 2.24 -12.58 12.64
CA SER A 110 3.56 -13.17 12.80
C SER A 110 4.40 -13.03 11.53
N ILE A 111 3.82 -13.34 10.37
CA ILE A 111 4.46 -13.15 9.06
C ILE A 111 4.81 -11.67 8.85
N TRP A 112 3.87 -10.76 9.11
CA TRP A 112 4.11 -9.32 8.97
C TRP A 112 5.23 -8.80 9.88
N LYS A 113 5.26 -9.21 11.15
CA LYS A 113 6.35 -8.86 12.08
C LYS A 113 7.70 -9.38 11.58
N ASN A 114 7.76 -10.63 11.12
CA ASN A 114 8.98 -11.20 10.55
C ASN A 114 9.44 -10.43 9.31
N LEU A 115 8.52 -10.00 8.44
CA LEU A 115 8.84 -9.16 7.30
C LEU A 115 9.45 -7.82 7.74
N LEU A 116 8.86 -7.15 8.73
CA LEU A 116 9.39 -5.88 9.26
C LEU A 116 10.77 -6.00 9.90
N GLU A 117 11.00 -7.06 10.68
CA GLU A 117 12.31 -7.28 11.31
C GLU A 117 13.43 -7.49 10.27
N LEU A 118 13.11 -8.18 9.18
CA LEU A 118 14.05 -8.41 8.08
C LEU A 118 14.42 -7.10 7.36
N ASP A 119 13.45 -6.19 7.21
CA ASP A 119 13.68 -4.85 6.62
C ASP A 119 14.58 -4.02 7.55
N ALA A 120 14.27 -3.97 8.86
CA ALA A 120 15.04 -3.21 9.84
C ALA A 120 16.47 -3.73 10.02
N LYS A 121 16.70 -5.05 9.94
CA LYS A 121 18.05 -5.64 10.00
C LYS A 121 18.86 -5.29 8.75
N LYS A 122 18.24 -5.29 7.56
CA LYS A 122 18.89 -4.91 6.30
C LYS A 122 19.23 -3.43 6.23
N ASP A 123 18.36 -2.55 6.71
CA ASP A 123 18.67 -1.12 6.78
C ASP A 123 19.89 -0.84 7.66
N LYS A 124 20.00 -1.52 8.81
CA LYS A 124 21.17 -1.41 9.70
C LYS A 124 22.46 -1.96 9.09
N LEU A 125 22.39 -3.01 8.26
CA LEU A 125 23.55 -3.53 7.51
C LEU A 125 23.98 -2.55 6.41
N SER A 126 23.03 -2.01 5.65
CA SER A 126 23.32 -1.03 4.57
C SER A 126 23.93 0.28 5.09
N GLN A 127 23.62 0.68 6.33
CA GLN A 127 24.24 1.84 6.98
C GLN A 127 25.65 1.58 7.53
N ARG A 128 26.02 0.32 7.81
CA ARG A 128 27.40 -0.03 8.19
C ARG A 128 28.36 -0.08 7.01
N ASP A 129 27.85 -0.42 5.83
CA ASP A 129 28.66 -0.48 4.60
C ASP A 129 28.87 0.90 3.95
N ALA A 130 28.13 1.92 4.39
CA ALA A 130 28.35 3.32 4.02
C ALA A 130 29.30 4.00 5.01
N ASN A 131 30.61 3.74 4.87
CA ASN A 131 31.63 4.42 5.67
C ASN A 131 31.65 5.93 5.36
N PRO A 132 31.46 6.84 6.34
CA PRO A 132 31.54 8.27 6.10
C PRO A 132 33.00 8.74 6.15
N LEU A 133 33.62 8.86 4.97
CA LEU A 133 34.90 9.55 4.84
C LEU A 133 34.72 11.04 5.16
N LYS A 134 35.08 11.40 6.40
CA LYS A 134 35.32 12.78 6.84
C LYS A 134 36.36 13.44 5.94
N ARG A 135 35.98 14.51 5.24
CA ARG A 135 36.90 15.62 4.94
C ARG A 135 36.39 16.86 5.67
N LYS A 136 37.23 17.39 6.55
CA LYS A 136 37.15 18.77 7.04
C LYS A 136 37.73 19.67 5.96
N VAL A 137 37.06 20.77 5.60
CA VAL A 137 37.69 22.09 5.42
C VAL A 137 36.65 23.15 5.77
N GLU A 138 37.01 23.88 6.82
CA GLU A 138 36.78 25.26 7.25
C GLU A 138 35.67 26.15 6.69
N GLU A 139 35.19 26.96 7.63
CA GLU A 139 34.09 27.91 7.67
C GLU A 139 34.59 29.34 7.31
N ASN A 140 33.62 30.24 7.08
CA ASN A 140 33.69 31.70 6.83
C ASN A 140 33.60 32.10 5.34
N ASP A 141 32.76 33.04 4.89
CA ASP A 141 31.76 33.87 5.57
C ASP A 141 30.74 34.47 4.56
N ILE A 142 29.47 34.47 4.99
CA ILE A 142 28.35 35.42 4.80
C ILE A 142 28.30 36.34 3.55
N THR A 143 27.20 36.24 2.77
CA THR A 143 26.35 37.41 2.48
C THR A 143 24.87 37.00 2.30
N ASN A 144 24.00 37.80 2.89
CA ASN A 144 22.57 37.60 3.19
C ASN A 144 21.59 37.80 1.98
N PRO A 145 20.29 37.47 2.15
CA PRO A 145 19.37 37.00 1.10
C PRO A 145 18.40 38.07 0.59
N LYS A 146 17.84 37.89 -0.62
CA LYS A 146 16.45 38.27 -0.96
C LYS A 146 16.09 37.96 -2.43
N LYS A 147 14.83 37.52 -2.59
CA LYS A 147 13.97 37.49 -3.80
C LYS A 147 14.17 36.33 -4.80
N LEU A 148 13.33 35.31 -4.67
CA LEU A 148 12.25 35.09 -5.65
C LEU A 148 11.13 34.24 -5.03
N LYS A 149 10.17 34.93 -4.42
CA LYS A 149 8.81 34.42 -4.23
C LYS A 149 8.09 34.67 -5.55
N THR A 150 7.61 33.61 -6.19
CA THR A 150 6.35 33.50 -6.95
C THR A 150 6.48 32.21 -7.76
N GLU A 151 5.82 31.15 -7.30
CA GLU A 151 5.41 29.93 -8.05
C GLU A 151 5.13 28.74 -7.10
N GLN A 152 5.42 28.84 -5.80
CA GLN A 152 4.99 27.86 -4.78
C GLN A 152 3.57 28.10 -4.21
N MET A 153 2.74 28.93 -4.85
CA MET A 153 1.46 29.37 -4.26
C MET A 153 0.21 28.68 -4.83
N GLN A 154 0.34 27.75 -5.78
CA GLN A 154 -0.83 27.05 -6.34
C GLN A 154 -1.03 25.63 -5.80
N GLU A 155 0.02 24.86 -5.51
CA GLU A 155 -0.13 23.51 -4.92
C GLU A 155 -0.54 23.54 -3.43
N LEU A 156 -0.26 24.63 -2.71
CA LEU A 156 -0.69 24.79 -1.32
C LEU A 156 -2.18 25.16 -1.21
N GLN A 157 -2.81 25.63 -2.29
CA GLN A 157 -4.17 26.17 -2.25
C GLN A 157 -5.23 25.06 -2.36
N GLU A 158 -5.00 24.02 -3.17
CA GLU A 158 -5.88 22.84 -3.24
C GLU A 158 -5.86 22.01 -1.95
N SER A 159 -4.71 21.95 -1.27
CA SER A 159 -4.58 21.25 0.03
C SER A 159 -5.27 21.98 1.20
N ARG A 160 -5.44 23.31 1.10
CA ARG A 160 -6.11 24.14 2.11
C ARG A 160 -7.63 24.14 1.94
N GLN A 161 -8.14 24.02 0.72
CA GLN A 161 -9.58 24.02 0.46
C GLN A 161 -10.27 22.78 1.07
N CYS A 162 -9.59 21.63 1.06
CA CYS A 162 -10.02 20.41 1.76
C CYS A 162 -9.89 20.47 3.31
N GLN A 163 -9.18 21.45 3.86
CA GLN A 163 -9.03 21.62 5.33
C GLN A 163 -10.09 22.58 5.90
N LEU A 164 -10.52 23.59 5.13
CA LEU A 164 -11.58 24.52 5.58
C LEU A 164 -12.97 23.88 5.58
N GLU A 165 -13.28 22.98 4.64
CA GLU A 165 -14.57 22.26 4.63
C GLU A 165 -14.74 21.35 5.85
N LYS A 166 -13.64 20.85 6.44
CA LYS A 166 -13.66 20.08 7.69
C LYS A 166 -13.87 20.94 8.94
N GLN A 167 -13.46 22.21 8.90
CA GLN A 167 -13.59 23.11 10.05
C GLN A 167 -14.99 23.70 10.18
N MET A 168 -15.74 23.87 9.09
CA MET A 168 -17.12 24.35 9.13
C MET A 168 -18.15 23.31 9.62
N GLU A 169 -17.86 22.01 9.49
CA GLU A 169 -18.73 20.93 10.00
C GLU A 169 -18.43 20.56 11.46
N GLU A 170 -17.24 20.84 11.98
CA GLU A 170 -16.88 20.60 13.40
C GLU A 170 -17.50 21.66 14.34
N GLU A 171 -17.66 22.92 13.90
CA GLU A 171 -18.24 23.98 14.74
C GLU A 171 -19.78 23.89 14.92
N THR A 172 -20.48 23.08 14.13
CA THR A 172 -21.95 22.93 14.25
C THR A 172 -22.41 21.80 15.17
N VAL A 173 -21.49 20.98 15.72
CA VAL A 173 -21.84 19.80 16.54
C VAL A 173 -21.42 19.92 18.01
N GLU A 174 -20.56 20.88 18.37
CA GLU A 174 -20.10 21.07 19.76
C GLU A 174 -21.15 21.66 20.72
N GLN A 175 -22.37 21.98 20.27
CA GLN A 175 -23.38 22.62 21.11
C GLN A 175 -24.45 21.69 21.71
N ASP A 176 -24.30 20.36 21.63
CA ASP A 176 -25.36 19.43 22.10
C ASP A 176 -24.90 18.28 23.04
N PHE A 177 -23.69 18.33 23.61
CA PHE A 177 -23.18 17.24 24.48
C PHE A 177 -22.71 17.64 25.89
N LEU A 178 -23.05 18.85 26.35
CA LEU A 178 -22.88 19.25 27.75
C LEU A 178 -24.20 19.12 28.52
N THR A 179 -24.70 17.90 28.68
CA THR A 179 -25.52 17.53 29.84
C THR A 179 -25.60 16.02 30.00
N ASN A 180 -25.32 15.55 31.23
CA ASN A 180 -25.46 14.18 31.75
C ASN A 180 -24.46 13.13 31.25
N ARG A 181 -23.38 12.89 32.01
CA ARG A 181 -23.41 11.99 33.18
C ARG A 181 -22.00 11.82 33.75
N GLU A 182 -21.75 12.49 34.87
CA GLU A 182 -20.82 12.00 35.87
C GLU A 182 -21.49 10.89 36.69
N LYS A 183 -20.65 10.08 37.35
CA LYS A 183 -20.93 8.94 38.26
C LYS A 183 -21.06 7.60 37.56
N SER A 184 -19.92 6.91 37.45
CA SER A 184 -19.61 5.75 38.30
C SER A 184 -18.28 5.14 37.89
N GLN A 185 -17.20 5.64 38.49
CA GLN A 185 -15.96 4.88 38.68
C GLN A 185 -15.94 4.52 40.16
N GLU A 186 -15.91 3.23 40.49
CA GLU A 186 -15.10 2.73 41.59
C GLU A 186 -15.02 1.20 41.60
N ALA A 187 -13.77 0.74 41.76
CA ALA A 187 -13.28 -0.54 42.28
C ALA A 187 -13.65 -1.85 41.59
N PHE A 188 -12.63 -2.60 41.13
CA PHE A 188 -12.24 -3.91 41.72
C PHE A 188 -10.86 -4.34 41.17
N GLN A 189 -9.83 -4.28 42.02
CA GLN A 189 -8.67 -5.18 42.07
C GLN A 189 -9.12 -6.41 42.90
N ASN A 190 -8.67 -7.67 42.78
CA ASN A 190 -7.47 -8.36 42.30
C ASN A 190 -7.87 -9.78 41.84
N ASP A 191 -7.09 -10.45 40.99
CA ASP A 191 -6.29 -11.61 41.42
C ASP A 191 -5.51 -12.27 40.27
N VAL A 192 -4.24 -12.52 40.57
CA VAL A 192 -3.22 -13.09 39.69
C VAL A 192 -3.25 -14.62 39.81
N VAL A 193 -3.42 -15.31 38.68
CA VAL A 193 -2.86 -16.65 38.49
C VAL A 193 -1.91 -16.58 37.30
N LYS A 194 -0.61 -16.78 37.60
CA LYS A 194 0.51 -16.77 36.66
C LYS A 194 0.36 -17.87 35.62
N ALA A 195 0.38 -17.48 34.34
CA ALA A 195 0.71 -18.36 33.23
C ALA A 195 1.58 -17.58 32.21
N VAL A 196 2.87 -17.91 32.25
CA VAL A 196 3.93 -17.75 31.23
C VAL A 196 3.83 -16.51 30.31
N ASP A 197 4.66 -15.52 30.62
CA ASP A 197 4.86 -14.30 29.85
C ASP A 197 5.35 -14.55 28.42
N THR A 198 4.51 -14.19 27.43
CA THR A 198 4.98 -13.65 26.15
C THR A 198 4.77 -12.13 26.15
N PRO A 199 5.81 -11.32 26.39
CA PRO A 199 5.70 -9.87 26.37
C PRO A 199 5.90 -9.38 24.93
N ASP A 200 4.83 -8.95 24.23
CA ASP A 200 4.91 -7.89 23.18
C ASP A 200 3.62 -7.58 22.38
N GLN A 201 2.47 -8.24 22.64
CA GLN A 201 1.28 -8.05 21.79
C GLN A 201 0.24 -7.04 22.31
N LYS A 202 0.30 -6.67 23.59
CA LYS A 202 -0.71 -5.80 24.22
C LYS A 202 -0.52 -4.30 23.91
N ASP A 203 0.68 -3.89 23.47
CA ASP A 203 0.98 -2.48 23.16
C ASP A 203 0.97 -2.16 21.66
N LEU A 204 0.49 -3.08 20.81
CA LEU A 204 0.36 -2.83 19.38
C LEU A 204 -0.69 -1.75 19.11
N THR A 205 -0.29 -0.65 18.45
CA THR A 205 -1.23 0.34 17.93
C THR A 205 -1.65 0.05 16.49
N PHE A 206 -2.91 0.30 16.16
CA PHE A 206 -3.41 0.01 14.81
C PHE A 206 -4.37 1.08 14.27
N ARG A 207 -4.48 1.13 12.94
CA ARG A 207 -5.59 1.79 12.23
C ARG A 207 -6.25 0.85 11.25
N VAL A 208 -7.55 1.06 11.02
CA VAL A 208 -8.32 0.38 9.98
C VAL A 208 -8.58 1.35 8.83
N SER A 209 -8.16 0.98 7.64
CA SER A 209 -8.47 1.67 6.38
C SER A 209 -9.48 0.83 5.61
N CYS A 210 -10.72 1.31 5.50
CA CYS A 210 -11.79 0.59 4.82
C CYS A 210 -12.16 1.26 3.51
N ARG A 211 -12.29 0.47 2.46
CA ARG A 211 -12.86 0.86 1.18
C ARG A 211 -14.15 0.08 0.95
N CYS A 212 -15.23 0.79 0.71
CA CYS A 212 -16.53 0.24 0.37
C CYS A 212 -16.83 0.53 -1.11
N SER A 213 -17.48 -0.38 -1.82
CA SER A 213 -17.93 -0.17 -3.20
C SER A 213 -19.20 -0.98 -3.47
N GLY A 214 -20.07 -0.51 -4.37
CA GLY A 214 -21.30 -1.24 -4.69
C GLY A 214 -22.41 -1.03 -3.66
N ALA A 215 -23.21 -2.07 -3.40
CA ALA A 215 -24.36 -2.02 -2.48
C ALA A 215 -23.94 -1.61 -1.07
N ILE A 216 -22.81 -2.12 -0.56
CA ILE A 216 -22.34 -1.79 0.80
C ILE A 216 -22.01 -0.30 0.95
N ALA A 217 -21.48 0.34 -0.09
CA ALA A 217 -21.15 1.77 -0.05
C ALA A 217 -22.40 2.67 -0.04
N LYS A 218 -23.56 2.15 -0.46
CA LYS A 218 -24.85 2.87 -0.35
C LYS A 218 -25.43 2.81 1.06
N THR A 219 -25.01 1.83 1.87
CA THR A 219 -25.56 1.59 3.21
C THR A 219 -24.64 2.04 4.33
N PHE A 220 -23.32 1.96 4.12
CA PHE A 220 -22.30 2.26 5.12
C PHE A 220 -21.18 3.12 4.53
N THR A 221 -20.72 4.09 5.32
CA THR A 221 -19.48 4.81 5.04
C THR A 221 -18.28 3.94 5.40
N GLY A 222 -17.12 4.19 4.76
CA GLY A 222 -15.88 3.50 5.11
C GLY A 222 -15.47 3.72 6.58
N GLN A 223 -15.81 4.87 7.16
CA GLN A 223 -15.53 5.20 8.56
C GLN A 223 -16.38 4.37 9.53
N GLU A 224 -17.68 4.19 9.24
CA GLU A 224 -18.56 3.33 10.04
C GLU A 224 -18.06 1.89 10.07
N VAL A 225 -17.71 1.35 8.91
CA VAL A 225 -17.14 -0.01 8.81
C VAL A 225 -15.82 -0.09 9.57
N GLY A 226 -14.94 0.91 9.38
CA GLY A 226 -13.67 1.00 10.09
C GLY A 226 -13.85 0.99 11.61
N ARG A 227 -14.86 1.71 12.13
CA ARG A 227 -15.20 1.75 13.56
C ARG A 227 -15.68 0.40 14.07
N VAL A 228 -16.56 -0.28 13.35
CA VAL A 228 -17.11 -1.59 13.76
C VAL A 228 -16.02 -2.65 13.83
N ILE A 229 -15.19 -2.72 12.78
CA ILE A 229 -14.05 -3.65 12.74
C ILE A 229 -13.01 -3.26 13.79
N GLY A 230 -12.73 -1.96 13.96
CA GLY A 230 -11.84 -1.46 15.00
C GLY A 230 -12.27 -1.90 16.40
N ILE A 231 -13.56 -1.78 16.73
CA ILE A 231 -14.11 -2.27 18.01
C ILE A 231 -13.96 -3.79 18.15
N ALA A 232 -14.20 -4.55 17.08
CA ALA A 232 -14.00 -6.00 17.10
C ALA A 232 -12.54 -6.38 17.38
N LEU A 233 -11.58 -5.71 16.73
CA LEU A 233 -10.15 -5.92 16.94
C LEU A 233 -9.70 -5.56 18.35
N MET A 234 -10.17 -4.43 18.88
CA MET A 234 -9.90 -4.02 20.27
C MET A 234 -10.41 -5.06 21.27
N LYS A 235 -11.62 -5.59 21.07
CA LYS A 235 -12.21 -6.61 21.94
C LYS A 235 -11.50 -7.95 21.85
N GLN A 236 -11.16 -8.39 20.64
CA GLN A 236 -10.60 -9.71 20.39
C GLN A 236 -9.12 -9.80 20.77
N TYR A 237 -8.33 -8.77 20.47
CA TYR A 237 -6.87 -8.80 20.62
C TYR A 237 -6.32 -7.79 21.63
N GLY A 238 -7.14 -6.89 22.17
CA GLY A 238 -6.70 -5.89 23.15
C GLY A 238 -5.81 -4.78 22.60
N TRP A 239 -5.73 -4.63 21.27
CA TRP A 239 -4.90 -3.59 20.64
C TRP A 239 -5.48 -2.18 20.84
N LYS A 240 -4.62 -1.17 20.74
CA LYS A 240 -5.01 0.24 20.89
C LYS A 240 -5.18 0.91 19.52
N ALA A 241 -6.28 1.62 19.30
CA ALA A 241 -6.47 2.36 18.05
C ALA A 241 -5.60 3.64 18.05
N ASP A 242 -4.80 3.83 17.00
CA ASP A 242 -4.07 5.08 16.72
C ASP A 242 -4.24 5.44 15.24
N LEU A 243 -5.00 6.50 14.98
CA LEU A 243 -5.31 6.95 13.61
C LEU A 243 -4.18 7.80 13.00
N ARG A 244 -3.28 8.36 13.83
CA ARG A 244 -2.23 9.29 13.40
C ARG A 244 -0.91 8.56 13.13
N ASN A 245 -0.45 7.73 14.06
CA ASN A 245 0.83 7.03 13.95
C ASN A 245 0.76 5.54 14.34
N PRO A 246 -0.03 4.74 13.60
CA PRO A 246 -0.19 3.32 13.89
C PRO A 246 1.10 2.53 13.67
N ASN A 247 1.33 1.51 14.48
CA ASN A 247 2.31 0.46 14.17
C ASN A 247 1.81 -0.44 13.04
N LEU A 248 0.53 -0.81 13.08
CA LEU A 248 -0.11 -1.72 12.14
C LEU A 248 -1.25 -1.02 11.38
N GLU A 249 -1.22 -1.08 10.04
CA GLU A 249 -2.36 -0.69 9.21
C GLU A 249 -3.09 -1.93 8.73
N ILE A 250 -4.41 -1.95 8.89
CA ILE A 250 -5.28 -3.03 8.41
C ILE A 250 -6.13 -2.46 7.29
N PHE A 251 -6.01 -3.04 6.11
CA PHE A 251 -6.80 -2.69 4.94
C PHE A 251 -7.96 -3.66 4.76
N ILE A 252 -9.16 -3.10 4.58
CA ILE A 252 -10.38 -3.86 4.33
C ILE A 252 -11.03 -3.31 3.07
N HIS A 253 -11.41 -4.19 2.16
CA HIS A 253 -12.19 -3.82 0.99
C HIS A 253 -13.42 -4.70 0.87
N LEU A 254 -14.58 -4.07 1.01
CA LEU A 254 -15.88 -4.69 0.89
C LEU A 254 -16.52 -4.23 -0.42
N ASN A 255 -16.93 -5.18 -1.25
CA ASN A 255 -17.69 -4.93 -2.46
C ASN A 255 -18.66 -6.08 -2.77
N ASP A 256 -19.42 -5.92 -3.84
CA ASP A 256 -20.48 -6.86 -4.25
C ASP A 256 -19.97 -8.21 -4.77
N ILE A 257 -18.65 -8.36 -4.96
CA ILE A 257 -18.01 -9.56 -5.51
C ILE A 257 -17.20 -10.29 -4.44
N TYR A 258 -16.59 -9.58 -3.50
CA TYR A 258 -15.76 -10.16 -2.43
C TYR A 258 -15.57 -9.22 -1.25
N SER A 259 -15.20 -9.81 -0.12
CA SER A 259 -14.65 -9.11 1.04
C SER A 259 -13.21 -9.55 1.24
N VAL A 260 -12.28 -8.59 1.28
CA VAL A 260 -10.85 -8.85 1.49
C VAL A 260 -10.30 -8.06 2.66
N VAL A 261 -9.47 -8.72 3.46
CA VAL A 261 -8.74 -8.15 4.59
C VAL A 261 -7.25 -8.42 4.39
N GLY A 262 -6.42 -7.41 4.58
CA GLY A 262 -4.97 -7.57 4.49
C GLY A 262 -4.18 -6.46 5.16
N ILE A 263 -2.88 -6.68 5.27
CA ILE A 263 -1.92 -5.73 5.88
C ILE A 263 -1.09 -5.13 4.74
N PRO A 264 -1.05 -3.82 4.53
CA PRO A 264 -0.15 -3.22 3.57
C PRO A 264 1.30 -3.57 3.93
N VAL A 265 2.04 -4.16 2.99
CA VAL A 265 3.44 -4.55 3.22
C VAL A 265 4.34 -3.33 3.30
N PHE A 266 4.04 -2.30 2.49
CA PHE A 266 4.79 -1.05 2.44
C PHE A 266 3.89 0.15 2.76
N ARG A 267 4.46 1.15 3.46
CA ARG A 267 3.77 2.42 3.75
C ARG A 267 3.47 3.18 2.46
N VAL A 268 4.50 3.36 1.64
CA VAL A 268 4.43 4.03 0.33
C VAL A 268 4.00 3.03 -0.75
N PRO A 269 3.07 3.39 -1.68
CA PRO A 269 2.70 2.53 -2.81
C PRO A 269 3.91 2.11 -3.64
N LEU A 270 3.86 0.89 -4.20
CA LEU A 270 4.87 0.41 -5.16
C LEU A 270 4.91 1.26 -6.43
N ALA A 271 3.77 1.81 -6.87
CA ALA A 271 3.70 2.71 -8.01
C ALA A 271 4.49 4.03 -7.81
N SER A 272 4.74 4.42 -6.56
CA SER A 272 5.56 5.60 -6.25
C SER A 272 7.03 5.20 -6.29
N ARG A 273 7.74 5.71 -7.30
CA ARG A 273 9.14 5.38 -7.54
C ARG A 273 10.02 6.49 -7.02
N ALA A 274 10.97 6.17 -6.14
CA ALA A 274 11.90 7.15 -5.59
C ALA A 274 12.72 7.90 -6.65
N TYR A 275 12.93 7.30 -7.83
CA TYR A 275 13.65 7.91 -8.94
C TYR A 275 12.77 8.77 -9.87
N ILE A 276 11.45 8.80 -9.67
CA ILE A 276 10.52 9.66 -10.41
C ILE A 276 10.09 10.79 -9.46
N LYS A 277 10.64 12.00 -9.68
CA LYS A 277 10.29 13.18 -8.87
C LYS A 277 8.93 13.75 -9.25
N THR A 278 8.70 13.88 -10.55
CA THR A 278 7.45 14.38 -11.13
C THR A 278 7.03 13.41 -12.22
N ALA A 279 5.88 12.76 -12.05
CA ALA A 279 5.38 11.78 -13.00
C ALA A 279 4.46 12.46 -14.02
N GLY A 280 4.72 12.28 -15.32
CA GLY A 280 3.76 12.64 -16.37
C GLY A 280 2.70 11.56 -16.50
N LEU A 281 3.12 10.38 -16.97
CA LEU A 281 2.29 9.18 -16.94
C LEU A 281 2.46 8.43 -15.61
N ARG A 282 1.42 7.72 -15.16
CA ARG A 282 1.52 6.83 -14.00
C ARG A 282 2.58 5.75 -14.24
N SER A 283 3.51 5.56 -13.29
CA SER A 283 4.68 4.68 -13.45
C SER A 283 4.34 3.24 -13.85
N THR A 284 3.25 2.69 -13.33
CA THR A 284 2.79 1.32 -13.66
C THR A 284 2.36 1.20 -15.13
N ILE A 285 1.72 2.23 -15.68
CA ILE A 285 1.32 2.29 -17.09
C ILE A 285 2.56 2.51 -17.96
N ALA A 286 3.44 3.43 -17.57
CA ALA A 286 4.68 3.70 -18.28
C ALA A 286 5.56 2.44 -18.42
N TRP A 287 5.69 1.67 -17.34
CA TRP A 287 6.37 0.38 -17.37
C TRP A 287 5.65 -0.64 -18.26
N ALA A 288 4.32 -0.74 -18.18
CA ALA A 288 3.55 -1.65 -19.03
C ALA A 288 3.74 -1.34 -20.52
N MET A 289 3.69 -0.05 -20.89
CA MET A 289 3.96 0.40 -22.27
C MET A 289 5.37 0.02 -22.72
N ALA A 290 6.39 0.28 -21.89
CA ALA A 290 7.77 -0.09 -22.20
C ALA A 290 7.95 -1.61 -22.34
N SER A 291 7.23 -2.40 -21.53
CA SER A 291 7.27 -3.87 -21.59
C SER A 291 6.68 -4.44 -22.89
N LEU A 292 5.71 -3.74 -23.49
CA LEU A 292 5.13 -4.13 -24.78
C LEU A 292 6.03 -3.76 -25.97
N ALA A 293 6.97 -2.84 -25.80
CA ALA A 293 7.86 -2.40 -26.87
C ALA A 293 8.99 -3.40 -27.18
N GLU A 294 9.08 -4.52 -26.44
CA GLU A 294 10.05 -5.60 -26.65
C GLU A 294 11.50 -5.10 -26.83
N ILE A 295 11.89 -4.17 -25.96
CA ILE A 295 13.21 -3.50 -26.02
C ILE A 295 14.33 -4.54 -25.88
N LYS A 296 15.17 -4.64 -26.91
CA LYS A 296 16.34 -5.52 -26.94
C LYS A 296 17.57 -4.81 -26.37
N ALA A 297 18.53 -5.59 -25.87
CA ALA A 297 19.83 -5.04 -25.49
C ALA A 297 20.49 -4.35 -26.69
N GLY A 298 21.07 -3.17 -26.47
CA GLY A 298 21.67 -2.33 -27.51
C GLY A 298 20.66 -1.50 -28.34
N ALA A 299 19.35 -1.65 -28.12
CA ALA A 299 18.35 -0.87 -28.85
C ALA A 299 18.40 0.63 -28.46
N PHE A 300 18.15 1.49 -29.45
CA PHE A 300 17.90 2.92 -29.23
C PHE A 300 16.41 3.14 -29.02
N VAL A 301 16.04 3.68 -27.86
CA VAL A 301 14.64 3.92 -27.50
C VAL A 301 14.37 5.42 -27.55
N LEU A 302 13.50 5.86 -28.46
CA LEU A 302 13.12 7.26 -28.63
C LEU A 302 11.62 7.42 -28.38
N ASP A 303 11.27 8.37 -27.52
CA ASP A 303 9.90 8.87 -27.37
C ASP A 303 9.90 10.33 -27.83
N PRO A 304 9.40 10.64 -29.04
CA PRO A 304 9.42 12.00 -29.57
C PRO A 304 8.50 12.96 -28.80
N MET A 305 7.55 12.44 -28.02
CA MET A 305 6.60 13.25 -27.25
C MET A 305 6.72 12.90 -25.76
N CYS A 306 7.95 12.73 -25.28
CA CYS A 306 8.21 12.14 -23.97
C CYS A 306 7.67 12.93 -22.78
N GLY A 307 7.40 14.23 -22.94
CA GLY A 307 7.00 15.10 -21.83
C GLY A 307 8.00 15.01 -20.67
N LEU A 308 7.52 14.61 -19.49
CA LEU A 308 8.36 14.37 -18.30
C LEU A 308 9.23 13.10 -18.37
N GLY A 309 9.15 12.34 -19.46
CA GLY A 309 10.03 11.22 -19.76
C GLY A 309 9.77 9.96 -18.95
N THR A 310 8.58 9.78 -18.34
CA THR A 310 8.30 8.64 -17.46
C THR A 310 8.51 7.29 -18.15
N ILE A 311 8.08 7.15 -19.41
CA ILE A 311 8.23 5.90 -20.19
C ILE A 311 9.71 5.60 -20.40
N LEU A 312 10.48 6.58 -20.88
CA LEU A 312 11.93 6.43 -21.08
C LEU A 312 12.66 6.13 -19.77
N LEU A 313 12.22 6.70 -18.65
CA LEU A 313 12.82 6.49 -17.34
C LEU A 313 12.54 5.08 -16.80
N GLU A 314 11.31 4.57 -16.94
CA GLU A 314 10.98 3.18 -16.61
C GLU A 314 11.74 2.22 -17.52
N ALA A 315 11.81 2.50 -18.82
CA ALA A 315 12.56 1.70 -19.78
C ALA A 315 14.06 1.63 -19.42
N ALA A 316 14.69 2.79 -19.15
CA ALA A 316 16.10 2.86 -18.75
C ALA A 316 16.38 2.13 -17.42
N LYS A 317 15.43 2.11 -16.49
CA LYS A 317 15.56 1.40 -15.21
C LYS A 317 15.36 -0.11 -15.33
N GLU A 318 14.54 -0.55 -16.27
CA GLU A 318 14.19 -1.96 -16.46
C GLU A 318 15.19 -2.66 -17.42
N TRP A 319 15.59 -1.98 -18.50
CA TRP A 319 16.56 -2.48 -19.48
C TRP A 319 17.83 -1.63 -19.47
N PRO A 320 18.74 -1.79 -18.49
CA PRO A 320 19.94 -0.96 -18.36
C PRO A 320 20.90 -1.04 -19.56
N ASN A 321 20.78 -2.10 -20.38
CA ASN A 321 21.60 -2.30 -21.58
C ASN A 321 20.99 -1.68 -22.85
N CYS A 322 19.89 -0.92 -22.75
CA CYS A 322 19.36 -0.15 -23.88
C CYS A 322 19.85 1.31 -23.83
N HIS A 323 19.96 1.93 -25.00
CA HIS A 323 20.33 3.34 -25.12
C HIS A 323 19.07 4.20 -25.14
N CYS A 324 18.67 4.67 -23.96
CA CYS A 324 17.72 5.77 -23.84
C CYS A 324 18.52 7.10 -23.85
N PRO A 325 18.42 7.95 -24.88
CA PRO A 325 19.02 9.28 -24.87
C PRO A 325 18.26 10.18 -23.87
N GLN A 326 18.49 9.98 -22.57
CA GLN A 326 18.04 10.88 -21.50
C GLN A 326 19.12 11.91 -21.12
N ARG A 327 20.36 11.75 -21.60
CA ARG A 327 21.38 12.80 -21.55
C ARG A 327 21.46 13.42 -22.94
N VAL A 328 21.02 14.67 -23.05
CA VAL A 328 21.03 15.51 -24.26
C VAL A 328 19.88 15.21 -25.25
N SER A 329 18.68 15.76 -24.99
CA SER A 329 17.75 16.28 -26.05
C SER A 329 16.37 16.72 -25.54
N ILE A 330 16.19 17.05 -24.25
CA ILE A 330 15.05 17.91 -23.85
C ILE A 330 15.10 19.29 -24.56
N LEU A 331 16.25 19.67 -25.13
CA LEU A 331 16.42 20.92 -25.88
C LEU A 331 16.07 20.82 -27.38
N LEU A 332 15.91 19.63 -27.98
CA LEU A 332 15.72 19.52 -29.44
C LEU A 332 14.25 19.52 -29.90
N PHE A 333 13.31 19.10 -29.06
CA PHE A 333 11.89 19.09 -29.47
C PHE A 333 11.25 20.48 -29.45
N LEU A 334 11.74 21.40 -28.61
CA LEU A 334 11.31 22.81 -28.63
C LEU A 334 11.95 23.61 -29.79
N THR A 335 13.14 23.24 -30.27
CA THR A 335 13.81 23.96 -31.37
C THR A 335 13.28 23.56 -32.75
N PHE A 336 12.77 22.33 -32.94
CA PHE A 336 12.27 21.91 -34.26
C PHE A 336 10.88 22.48 -34.63
N HIS A 337 10.06 22.86 -33.64
CA HIS A 337 8.77 23.50 -33.90
C HIS A 337 8.82 25.03 -33.96
N LEU A 338 9.84 25.67 -33.37
CA LEU A 338 10.05 27.12 -33.47
C LEU A 338 10.89 27.53 -34.69
N GLY A 339 11.65 26.60 -35.30
CA GLY A 339 12.48 26.85 -36.49
C GLY A 339 11.75 26.79 -37.84
N ARG A 340 10.43 26.54 -37.87
CA ARG A 340 9.63 26.48 -39.13
C ARG A 340 8.58 27.59 -39.27
N SER A 341 8.56 28.57 -38.36
CA SER A 341 7.66 29.74 -38.47
C SER A 341 8.39 31.08 -38.64
N LEU A 342 9.69 31.04 -38.93
CA LEU A 342 10.49 32.20 -39.35
C LEU A 342 11.28 31.83 -40.60
N SER A 343 10.58 31.76 -41.73
CA SER A 343 11.18 31.94 -43.06
C SER A 343 10.22 32.71 -43.94
#